data_AF-A0A952RLL7-F1
#
_entry.id   AF-A0A952RLL7-F1
#
_cell.length_a   1.000
_cell.length_b   1.000
_cell.length_c   1.000
_cell.angle_alpha   90.00
_cell.angle_beta   90.00
_cell.angle_gamma   90.00
#
_symmetry.space_group_name_H-M   'P 1'
#
loop_
_entity.id
_entity.type
_entity.pdbx_description
1 polymer ?
#
loop_
_entity_poly.entity_id
_entity_poly.type
_entity_poly.pdbx_seq_one_letter_code
_entity_poly.pdbx_strand_id
1 'polypeptide(L)'
;MGTSRPIAWLSAHQAQRDVLDGLARFDDWESLWRECPRGDWLLGIAERIGAEHTQLVRAAIQCVRITDDAPATMLDLCERWTRGEATAEEVARAADELDRALAGAADPASEAAMRAALAVGMGVADRAVLSSAPAAAVESVMMASIDCGFELAMRWAQDKCAAAVRSVLTWELVAPCVERLEDRG
;
A
#
# COMPACT_ATOMS: atom_id res chain seq x y z
N MET A 1 -10.65 -27.46 16.36
CA MET A 1 -10.70 -25.99 16.20
C MET A 1 -9.44 -25.60 15.45
N GLY A 2 -9.53 -25.46 14.14
CA GLY A 2 -8.39 -25.12 13.30
C GLY A 2 -8.01 -23.66 13.55
N THR A 3 -6.73 -23.40 13.79
CA THR A 3 -6.15 -22.05 13.82
C THR A 3 -6.64 -21.24 12.63
N SER A 4 -7.15 -20.03 12.88
CA SER A 4 -7.57 -19.05 11.87
C SER A 4 -6.54 -19.00 10.74
N ARG A 5 -6.96 -19.41 9.53
CA ARG A 5 -6.06 -19.68 8.38
C ARG A 5 -5.13 -18.50 8.05
N PRO A 6 -5.57 -17.22 8.12
CA PRO A 6 -4.71 -16.11 7.78
C PRO A 6 -3.55 -15.88 8.75
N ILE A 7 -3.79 -15.98 10.06
CA ILE A 7 -2.78 -15.66 11.09
C ILE A 7 -1.66 -16.70 11.12
N ALA A 8 -2.03 -17.98 11.00
CA ALA A 8 -1.04 -19.04 10.90
C ALA A 8 -0.13 -18.84 9.68
N TRP A 9 -0.72 -18.49 8.53
CA TRP A 9 0.02 -18.21 7.31
C TRP A 9 0.92 -16.97 7.45
N LEU A 10 0.39 -15.86 7.96
CA LEU A 10 1.16 -14.62 8.18
C LEU A 10 2.34 -14.84 9.13
N SER A 11 2.14 -15.62 10.18
CA SER A 11 3.20 -15.97 11.13
C SER A 11 4.28 -16.81 10.47
N ALA A 12 3.92 -17.81 9.66
CA ALA A 12 4.86 -18.62 8.89
C ALA A 12 5.68 -17.79 7.88
N HIS A 13 5.10 -16.70 7.37
CA HIS A 13 5.74 -15.76 6.45
C HIS A 13 6.39 -14.56 7.16
N GLN A 14 6.67 -14.70 8.47
CA GLN A 14 7.41 -13.71 9.26
C GLN A 14 6.79 -12.31 9.26
N ALA A 15 5.45 -12.23 9.23
CA ALA A 15 4.77 -10.96 9.47
C ALA A 15 5.16 -10.40 10.85
N GLN A 16 5.28 -9.08 10.93
CA GLN A 16 5.63 -8.39 12.16
C GLN A 16 4.57 -8.62 13.25
N ARG A 17 5.00 -8.53 14.51
CA ARG A 17 4.15 -8.87 15.66
C ARG A 17 2.89 -8.02 15.74
N ASP A 18 2.99 -6.73 15.44
CA ASP A 18 1.89 -5.77 15.40
C ASP A 18 0.85 -6.11 14.31
N VAL A 19 1.30 -6.59 13.14
CA VAL A 19 0.43 -7.10 12.08
C VAL A 19 -0.35 -8.32 12.58
N LEU A 20 0.35 -9.28 13.20
CA LEU A 20 -0.29 -10.48 13.74
C LEU A 20 -1.32 -10.14 14.82
N ASP A 21 -0.95 -9.30 15.78
CA ASP A 21 -1.82 -8.91 16.88
C ASP A 21 -3.03 -8.08 16.38
N GLY A 22 -2.82 -7.19 15.40
CA GLY A 22 -3.89 -6.36 14.82
C GLY A 22 -4.88 -7.12 13.94
N LEU A 23 -4.46 -8.23 13.33
CA LEU A 23 -5.30 -9.06 12.46
C LEU A 23 -5.87 -10.29 13.17
N ALA A 24 -5.43 -10.60 14.39
CA ALA A 24 -5.82 -11.80 15.15
C ALA A 24 -7.33 -11.97 15.37
N ARG A 25 -8.10 -10.90 15.18
CA ARG A 25 -9.58 -10.89 15.29
C ARG A 25 -10.31 -11.53 14.10
N PHE A 26 -9.61 -11.85 13.01
CA PHE A 26 -10.21 -12.38 11.79
C PHE A 26 -9.97 -13.89 11.67
N ASP A 27 -11.04 -14.65 11.47
CA ASP A 27 -10.98 -16.11 11.38
C ASP A 27 -10.72 -16.64 9.96
N ASP A 28 -11.05 -15.84 8.95
CA ASP A 28 -10.91 -16.16 7.54
C ASP A 28 -10.36 -14.98 6.72
N TRP A 29 -9.90 -15.29 5.50
CA TRP A 29 -9.26 -14.34 4.60
C TRP A 29 -10.23 -13.29 4.03
N GLU A 30 -11.50 -13.63 3.83
CA GLU A 30 -12.48 -12.72 3.22
C GLU A 30 -12.85 -11.61 4.20
N SER A 31 -13.17 -11.97 5.45
CA SER A 31 -13.40 -11.01 6.52
C SER A 31 -12.16 -10.15 6.79
N LEU A 32 -10.97 -10.76 6.85
CA LEU A 32 -9.71 -10.00 6.96
C LEU A 32 -9.58 -8.98 5.83
N TRP A 33 -9.78 -9.40 4.57
CA TRP A 33 -9.65 -8.53 3.41
C TRP A 33 -10.63 -7.35 3.46
N ARG A 34 -11.90 -7.65 3.79
CA ARG A 34 -12.99 -6.66 3.82
C ARG A 34 -12.87 -5.66 4.97
N GLU A 35 -12.37 -6.08 6.11
CA GLU A 35 -12.46 -5.31 7.36
C GLU A 35 -11.10 -4.85 7.90
N CYS A 36 -9.98 -5.25 7.31
CA CYS A 36 -8.67 -4.71 7.65
C CYS A 36 -8.67 -3.18 7.40
N PRO A 37 -8.36 -2.36 8.42
CA PRO A 37 -8.41 -0.91 8.30
C PRO A 37 -7.14 -0.33 7.66
N ARG A 38 -6.14 -1.15 7.34
CA ARG A 38 -4.82 -0.70 6.93
C ARG A 38 -4.48 -1.09 5.50
N GLY A 39 -4.35 -0.09 4.63
CA GLY A 39 -3.99 -0.28 3.23
C GLY A 39 -2.58 -0.84 3.02
N ASP A 40 -1.61 -0.45 3.84
CA ASP A 40 -0.24 -0.97 3.81
C ASP A 40 -0.19 -2.47 4.12
N TRP A 41 -0.98 -2.92 5.10
CA TRP A 41 -1.12 -4.34 5.41
C TRP A 41 -1.78 -5.12 4.28
N LEU A 42 -2.90 -4.63 3.75
CA LEU A 42 -3.58 -5.28 2.61
C LEU A 42 -2.68 -5.40 1.40
N LEU A 43 -1.94 -4.34 1.08
CA LEU A 43 -1.05 -4.32 -0.08
C LEU A 43 0.15 -5.26 0.11
N GLY A 44 0.75 -5.28 1.31
CA GLY A 44 1.81 -6.21 1.66
C GLY A 44 1.33 -7.68 1.71
N ILE A 45 0.07 -7.93 2.02
CA ILE A 45 -0.54 -9.26 1.92
C ILE A 45 -0.73 -9.63 0.44
N ALA A 46 -1.38 -8.76 -0.35
CA ALA A 46 -1.61 -8.99 -1.78
C ALA A 46 -0.32 -9.27 -2.55
N GLU A 47 0.75 -8.55 -2.22
CA GLU A 47 2.08 -8.79 -2.75
C GLU A 47 2.52 -10.24 -2.49
N ARG A 48 2.54 -10.68 -1.22
CA ARG A 48 3.06 -12.01 -0.86
C ARG A 48 2.19 -13.18 -1.35
N ILE A 49 0.88 -12.98 -1.44
CA ILE A 49 -0.03 -14.01 -1.97
C ILE A 49 0.00 -14.09 -3.51
N GLY A 50 0.75 -13.20 -4.16
CA GLY A 50 0.99 -13.26 -5.60
C GLY A 50 -0.05 -12.53 -6.46
N ALA A 51 -0.63 -11.43 -5.96
CA ALA A 51 -1.43 -10.54 -6.78
C ALA A 51 -0.61 -9.93 -7.93
N GLU A 52 -1.31 -9.52 -8.99
CA GLU A 52 -0.73 -8.99 -10.22
C GLU A 52 -0.04 -7.64 -9.96
N HIS A 53 1.14 -7.45 -10.55
CA HIS A 53 2.03 -6.34 -10.20
C HIS A 53 1.46 -4.98 -10.62
N THR A 54 0.88 -4.86 -11.82
CA THR A 54 0.24 -3.61 -12.24
C THR A 54 -0.96 -3.25 -11.36
N GLN A 55 -1.72 -4.24 -10.86
CA GLN A 55 -2.79 -4.01 -9.89
C GLN A 55 -2.25 -3.51 -8.54
N LEU A 56 -1.13 -4.06 -8.06
CA LEU A 56 -0.47 -3.56 -6.83
C LEU A 56 -0.03 -2.10 -6.99
N VAL A 57 0.59 -1.75 -8.12
CA VAL A 57 1.01 -0.36 -8.42
C VAL A 57 -0.21 0.56 -8.49
N ARG A 58 -1.29 0.15 -9.16
CA ARG A 58 -2.54 0.92 -9.23
C ARG A 58 -3.16 1.13 -7.85
N ALA A 59 -3.20 0.10 -7.01
CA ALA A 59 -3.70 0.21 -5.64
C ALA A 59 -2.86 1.20 -4.81
N ALA A 60 -1.52 1.15 -4.93
CA ALA A 60 -0.61 2.07 -4.28
C ALA A 60 -0.85 3.52 -4.74
N ILE A 61 -0.99 3.77 -6.05
CA ILE A 61 -1.32 5.10 -6.60
C ILE A 61 -2.60 5.65 -5.96
N GLN A 62 -3.67 4.85 -5.85
CA GLN A 62 -4.92 5.28 -5.24
C GLN A 62 -4.77 5.61 -3.75
N CYS A 63 -3.89 4.90 -3.04
CA CYS A 63 -3.56 5.23 -1.65
C CYS A 63 -2.82 6.56 -1.55
N VAL A 64 -1.87 6.84 -2.44
CA VAL A 64 -1.10 8.11 -2.41
C VAL A 64 -1.99 9.31 -2.78
N ARG A 65 -2.98 9.14 -3.66
CA ARG A 65 -3.91 10.20 -4.07
C ARG A 65 -4.81 10.76 -2.96
N ILE A 66 -4.76 10.22 -1.74
CA ILE A 66 -5.47 10.81 -0.60
C ILE A 66 -4.72 12.01 0.00
N THR A 67 -3.44 12.19 -0.34
CA THR A 67 -2.60 13.31 0.12
C THR A 67 -2.68 14.47 -0.86
N ASP A 68 -2.60 15.70 -0.37
CA ASP A 68 -2.66 16.91 -1.22
C ASP A 68 -1.35 17.21 -1.96
N ASP A 69 -0.20 16.88 -1.38
CA ASP A 69 1.13 17.28 -1.87
C ASP A 69 1.88 16.20 -2.66
N ALA A 70 1.23 15.08 -2.99
CA ALA A 70 1.91 14.02 -3.74
C ALA A 70 2.27 14.49 -5.16
N PRO A 71 3.52 14.27 -5.63
CA PRO A 71 3.92 14.58 -6.99
C PRO A 71 3.08 13.86 -8.05
N ALA A 72 2.08 14.57 -8.62
CA ALA A 72 1.18 14.01 -9.62
C ALA A 72 1.93 13.46 -10.85
N THR A 73 3.04 14.08 -11.24
CA THR A 73 3.90 13.64 -12.35
C THR A 73 4.44 12.22 -12.17
N MET A 74 4.82 11.83 -10.95
CA MET A 74 5.28 10.48 -10.66
C MET A 74 4.12 9.48 -10.75
N LEU A 75 2.97 9.82 -10.16
CA LEU A 75 1.79 8.96 -10.17
C LEU A 75 1.26 8.74 -11.58
N ASP A 76 1.18 9.79 -12.39
CA ASP A 76 0.73 9.73 -13.79
C ASP A 76 1.68 8.89 -14.65
N LEU A 77 2.99 8.99 -14.41
CA LEU A 77 3.99 8.16 -15.09
C LEU A 77 3.84 6.68 -14.72
N CYS A 78 3.63 6.38 -13.43
CA CYS A 78 3.37 5.01 -12.98
C CYS A 78 2.04 4.48 -13.56
N GLU A 79 0.99 5.31 -13.66
CA GLU A 79 -0.24 4.91 -14.33
C GLU A 79 -0.04 4.59 -15.82
N ARG A 80 0.73 5.41 -16.53
CA ARG A 80 1.11 5.12 -17.93
C ARG A 80 1.86 3.79 -18.03
N TRP A 81 2.78 3.52 -17.10
CA TRP A 81 3.48 2.22 -17.04
C TRP A 81 2.49 1.06 -16.87
N THR A 82 1.49 1.18 -15.99
CA THR A 82 0.46 0.13 -15.81
C THR A 82 -0.38 -0.13 -17.05
N ARG A 83 -0.40 0.80 -18.03
CA ARG A 83 -1.06 0.67 -19.34
C ARG A 83 -0.11 0.28 -20.46
N GLY A 84 1.18 0.10 -20.19
CA GLY A 84 2.22 -0.17 -21.20
C GLY A 84 2.60 1.06 -22.05
N GLU A 85 2.28 2.27 -21.58
CA GLU A 85 2.52 3.55 -22.26
C GLU A 85 3.82 4.25 -21.79
N ALA A 86 4.53 3.65 -20.83
CA ALA A 86 5.81 4.11 -20.30
C ALA A 86 6.67 2.90 -19.91
N THR A 87 8.00 3.06 -19.91
CA THR A 87 8.94 1.98 -19.55
C THR A 87 9.33 2.03 -18.07
N ALA A 88 9.84 0.91 -17.54
CA ALA A 88 10.34 0.86 -16.17
C ALA A 88 11.57 1.77 -15.98
N GLU A 89 12.41 1.94 -17.00
CA GLU A 89 13.56 2.84 -16.98
C GLU A 89 13.14 4.32 -16.90
N GLU A 90 12.03 4.69 -17.56
CA GLU A 90 11.47 6.04 -17.43
C GLU A 90 11.01 6.31 -16.00
N VAL A 91 10.32 5.34 -15.38
CA VAL A 91 9.88 5.44 -13.98
C VAL A 91 11.08 5.52 -13.03
N ALA A 92 12.08 4.66 -13.20
CA ALA A 92 13.28 4.64 -12.37
C ALA A 92 14.03 5.97 -12.39
N ARG A 93 14.23 6.56 -13.57
CA ARG A 93 14.86 7.88 -13.70
C ARG A 93 14.06 8.98 -13.01
N ALA A 94 12.73 8.96 -13.14
CA ALA A 94 11.87 9.91 -12.44
C ALA A 94 11.92 9.69 -10.91
N ALA A 95 12.08 8.44 -10.45
CA ALA A 95 12.21 8.12 -9.03
C ALA A 95 13.52 8.67 -8.46
N ASP A 96 14.64 8.52 -9.17
CA ASP A 96 15.94 9.10 -8.79
C ASP A 96 15.91 10.65 -8.77
N GLU A 97 15.13 11.27 -9.64
CA GLU A 97 14.90 12.72 -9.64
C GLU A 97 14.07 13.16 -8.42
N LEU A 98 13.00 12.41 -8.12
CA LEU A 98 12.15 12.67 -6.96
C LEU A 98 12.88 12.47 -5.64
N ASP A 99 13.68 11.41 -5.51
CA ASP A 99 14.49 11.13 -4.32
C ASP A 99 15.46 12.28 -4.01
N ARG A 100 16.12 12.82 -5.03
CA ARG A 100 16.97 14.01 -4.87
C ARG A 100 16.17 15.26 -4.46
N ALA A 101 14.93 15.39 -4.92
CA ALA A 101 14.07 16.52 -4.58
C ALA A 101 13.52 16.45 -3.14
N LEU A 102 13.45 15.27 -2.53
CA LEU A 102 12.94 15.08 -1.15
C LEU A 102 13.65 15.99 -0.13
N ALA A 103 14.96 16.19 -0.27
CA ALA A 103 15.74 17.04 0.63
C ALA A 103 15.29 18.52 0.63
N GLY A 104 14.51 18.94 -0.37
CA GLY A 104 13.94 20.27 -0.49
C GLY A 104 12.45 20.37 -0.12
N ALA A 105 11.86 19.34 0.48
CA ALA A 105 10.45 19.36 0.90
C ALA A 105 10.17 20.55 1.85
N ALA A 106 9.02 21.20 1.67
CA ALA A 106 8.68 22.43 2.38
C ALA A 106 8.39 22.18 3.88
N ASP A 107 7.79 21.03 4.19
CA ASP A 107 7.41 20.60 5.52
C ASP A 107 7.30 19.07 5.61
N PRO A 108 7.15 18.50 6.81
CA PRO A 108 7.07 17.04 7.00
C PRO A 108 5.88 16.37 6.29
N ALA A 109 4.76 17.08 6.08
CA ALA A 109 3.60 16.52 5.40
C ALA A 109 3.86 16.38 3.90
N SER A 110 4.47 17.39 3.28
CA SER A 110 4.91 17.32 1.88
C SER A 110 6.03 16.29 1.70
N GLU A 111 6.98 16.19 2.63
CA GLU A 111 8.04 15.17 2.59
C GLU A 111 7.45 13.75 2.58
N ALA A 112 6.50 13.47 3.47
CA ALA A 112 5.83 12.18 3.54
C ALA A 112 5.00 11.89 2.26
N ALA A 113 4.34 12.89 1.67
CA ALA A 113 3.61 12.73 0.41
C ALA A 113 4.56 12.40 -0.76
N MET A 114 5.72 13.07 -0.82
CA MET A 114 6.76 12.77 -1.80
C MET A 114 7.35 11.37 -1.60
N ARG A 115 7.60 10.94 -0.36
CA ARG A 115 8.04 9.56 -0.04
C ARG A 115 7.00 8.53 -0.47
N ALA A 116 5.71 8.83 -0.29
CA ALA A 116 4.63 7.97 -0.73
C ALA A 116 4.63 7.78 -2.26
N ALA A 117 4.77 8.87 -3.02
CA ALA A 117 4.89 8.80 -4.48
C ALA A 117 6.18 8.11 -4.94
N LEU A 118 7.30 8.35 -4.25
CA LEU A 118 8.57 7.68 -4.52
C LEU A 118 8.45 6.17 -4.33
N ALA A 119 7.80 5.71 -3.27
CA ALA A 119 7.56 4.29 -3.02
C ALA A 119 6.72 3.63 -4.14
N VAL A 120 5.79 4.35 -4.78
CA VAL A 120 5.08 3.86 -5.98
C VAL A 120 6.06 3.70 -7.15
N GLY A 121 6.90 4.72 -7.41
CA GLY A 121 7.89 4.69 -8.48
C GLY A 121 8.91 3.57 -8.32
N MET A 122 9.51 3.43 -7.14
CA MET A 122 10.39 2.30 -6.80
C MET A 122 9.67 0.96 -6.91
N GLY A 123 8.38 0.95 -6.55
CA GLY A 123 7.49 -0.20 -6.61
C GLY A 123 7.31 -0.81 -8.00
N VAL A 124 7.61 -0.07 -9.07
CA VAL A 124 7.63 -0.59 -10.45
C VAL A 124 8.77 -1.58 -10.67
N ALA A 125 9.93 -1.37 -10.05
CA ALA A 125 11.07 -2.30 -10.13
C ALA A 125 11.04 -3.35 -9.00
N ASP A 126 10.61 -2.95 -7.80
CA ASP A 126 10.54 -3.82 -6.62
C ASP A 126 9.16 -3.74 -5.96
N ARG A 127 8.31 -4.72 -6.26
CA ARG A 127 6.94 -4.84 -5.72
C ARG A 127 6.87 -4.83 -4.19
N ALA A 128 7.92 -5.27 -3.47
CA ALA A 128 7.90 -5.32 -2.01
C ALA A 128 7.82 -3.92 -1.38
N VAL A 129 8.37 -2.92 -2.05
CA VAL A 129 8.38 -1.51 -1.60
C VAL A 129 6.99 -0.90 -1.60
N LEU A 130 6.07 -1.38 -2.44
CA LEU A 130 4.74 -0.79 -2.62
C LEU A 130 3.93 -0.68 -1.32
N SER A 131 4.11 -1.62 -0.40
CA SER A 131 3.45 -1.58 0.93
C SER A 131 3.82 -0.36 1.77
N SER A 132 4.93 0.32 1.46
CA SER A 132 5.36 1.55 2.14
C SER A 132 4.58 2.78 1.68
N ALA A 133 4.01 2.77 0.46
CA ALA A 133 3.32 3.93 -0.10
C ALA A 133 2.06 4.33 0.72
N PRO A 134 1.16 3.41 1.12
CA PRO A 134 0.03 3.77 1.98
C PRO A 134 0.48 4.24 3.36
N ALA A 135 1.55 3.67 3.93
CA ALA A 135 2.06 4.09 5.24
C ALA A 135 2.58 5.54 5.21
N ALA A 136 3.35 5.91 4.19
CA ALA A 136 3.83 7.28 3.99
C ALA A 136 2.68 8.25 3.64
N ALA A 137 1.66 7.81 2.91
CA ALA A 137 0.47 8.62 2.65
C ALA A 137 -0.32 8.94 3.92
N VAL A 138 -0.49 7.95 4.81
CA VAL A 138 -1.10 8.12 6.13
C VAL A 138 -0.28 9.11 6.98
N GLU A 139 1.04 8.97 6.97
CA GLU A 139 1.95 9.89 7.67
C GLU A 139 1.79 11.33 7.17
N SER A 140 1.70 11.55 5.85
CA SER A 140 1.47 12.89 5.27
C SER A 140 0.19 13.53 5.81
N VAL A 141 -0.94 12.81 5.77
CA VAL A 141 -2.22 13.31 6.29
C VAL A 141 -2.15 13.61 7.80
N MET A 142 -1.43 12.78 8.55
CA MET A 142 -1.22 12.98 9.98
C MET A 142 -0.38 14.24 10.26
N MET A 143 0.70 14.47 9.51
CA MET A 143 1.55 15.65 9.66
C MET A 143 0.84 16.95 9.23
N ALA A 144 -0.08 16.87 8.27
CA ALA A 144 -0.91 18.00 7.86
C ALA A 144 -1.99 18.37 8.91
N SER A 145 -2.30 17.47 9.84
CA SER A 145 -3.38 17.65 10.81
C SER A 145 -2.86 18.34 12.09
N ILE A 146 -3.11 19.64 12.21
CA ILE A 146 -2.68 20.46 13.34
C ILE A 146 -3.29 19.96 14.67
N ASP A 147 -2.41 19.54 15.59
CA ASP A 147 -2.47 19.18 17.04
C ASP A 147 -3.70 18.49 17.67
N CYS A 148 -4.94 18.71 17.23
CA CYS A 148 -6.14 18.18 17.93
C CYS A 148 -6.81 17.00 17.20
N GLY A 149 -6.38 16.68 15.97
CA GLY A 149 -7.04 15.72 15.09
C GLY A 149 -6.23 14.46 14.76
N PHE A 150 -5.04 14.28 15.33
CA PHE A 150 -4.05 13.30 14.85
C PHE A 150 -4.59 11.85 14.77
N GLU A 151 -5.24 11.37 15.83
CA GLU A 151 -5.83 10.02 15.82
C GLU A 151 -6.97 9.88 14.81
N LEU A 152 -7.80 10.91 14.67
CA LEU A 152 -8.91 10.89 13.70
C LEU A 152 -8.38 10.94 12.27
N ALA A 153 -7.37 11.77 12.01
CA ALA A 153 -6.68 11.89 10.74
C ALA A 153 -5.98 10.59 10.34
N MET A 154 -5.27 9.96 11.28
CA MET A 154 -4.65 8.65 11.08
C MET A 154 -5.70 7.60 10.71
N ARG A 155 -6.76 7.46 11.50
CA ARG A 155 -7.82 6.46 11.25
C ARG A 155 -8.52 6.72 9.92
N TRP A 156 -8.85 7.97 9.63
CA TRP A 156 -9.43 8.37 8.35
C TRP A 156 -8.51 8.00 7.19
N ALA A 157 -7.21 8.31 7.28
CA ALA A 157 -6.26 8.02 6.22
C ALA A 157 -6.05 6.51 6.04
N GLN A 158 -5.96 5.76 7.13
CA GLN A 158 -5.88 4.30 7.12
C GLN A 158 -7.10 3.70 6.41
N ASP A 159 -8.32 4.10 6.81
CA ASP A 159 -9.56 3.63 6.21
C ASP A 159 -9.64 3.99 4.72
N LYS A 160 -9.20 5.19 4.34
CA LYS A 160 -9.15 5.63 2.94
C LYS A 160 -8.15 4.83 2.11
N CYS A 161 -6.94 4.59 2.62
CA CYS A 161 -5.98 3.71 1.96
C CYS A 161 -6.52 2.28 1.83
N ALA A 162 -7.14 1.73 2.88
CA ALA A 162 -7.70 0.38 2.82
C ALA A 162 -8.85 0.28 1.79
N ALA A 163 -9.71 1.30 1.73
CA ALA A 163 -10.74 1.41 0.69
C ALA A 163 -10.14 1.55 -0.72
N ALA A 164 -9.06 2.33 -0.87
CA ALA A 164 -8.35 2.50 -2.13
C ALA A 164 -7.68 1.22 -2.62
N VAL A 165 -7.12 0.40 -1.71
CA VAL A 165 -6.61 -0.92 -2.06
C VAL A 165 -7.76 -1.81 -2.54
N ARG A 166 -8.85 -1.90 -1.78
CA ARG A 166 -10.00 -2.75 -2.12
C ARG A 166 -10.75 -2.33 -3.39
N SER A 167 -10.69 -1.06 -3.79
CA SER A 167 -11.33 -0.60 -5.04
C SER A 167 -10.59 -1.08 -6.29
N VAL A 168 -9.30 -1.42 -6.16
CA VAL A 168 -8.46 -1.97 -7.23
C VAL A 168 -8.33 -3.49 -7.11
N LEU A 169 -7.99 -3.96 -5.91
CA LEU A 169 -7.82 -5.36 -5.54
C LEU A 169 -9.08 -5.84 -4.81
N THR A 170 -10.13 -6.13 -5.57
CA THR A 170 -11.37 -6.66 -5.01
C THR A 170 -11.15 -8.07 -4.46
N TRP A 171 -12.06 -8.55 -3.62
CA TRP A 171 -11.97 -9.93 -3.11
C TRP A 171 -11.98 -10.96 -4.24
N GLU A 172 -12.74 -10.72 -5.30
CA GLU A 172 -12.83 -11.62 -6.46
C GLU A 172 -11.48 -11.78 -7.19
N LEU A 173 -10.62 -10.76 -7.13
CA LEU A 173 -9.26 -10.80 -7.69
C LEU A 173 -8.27 -11.49 -6.73
N VAL A 174 -8.50 -11.38 -5.42
CA VAL A 174 -7.59 -11.87 -4.37
C VAL A 174 -7.89 -13.32 -3.98
N ALA A 175 -9.15 -13.73 -3.93
CA ALA A 175 -9.57 -15.07 -3.50
C ALA A 175 -8.85 -16.20 -4.26
N PRO A 176 -8.67 -16.15 -5.60
CA PRO A 176 -7.93 -17.20 -6.31
C PRO A 176 -6.45 -17.26 -5.92
N CYS A 177 -5.86 -16.16 -5.44
CA CYS A 177 -4.50 -16.15 -4.91
C CYS A 177 -4.43 -16.89 -3.59
N VAL A 178 -5.41 -16.66 -2.71
CA VAL A 178 -5.54 -17.34 -1.42
C VAL A 178 -5.79 -18.85 -1.58
N GLU A 179 -6.70 -19.24 -2.48
CA GLU A 179 -6.97 -20.67 -2.75
C GLU A 179 -5.71 -21.43 -3.17
N ARG A 180 -4.89 -20.82 -4.04
CA ARG A 180 -3.60 -21.40 -4.46
C ARG A 180 -2.59 -21.55 -3.32
N LEU A 181 -2.70 -20.76 -2.25
CA LEU A 181 -1.87 -20.94 -1.05
C LEU A 181 -2.34 -22.15 -0.25
N GLU A 182 -3.65 -22.32 -0.12
CA GLU A 182 -4.25 -23.42 0.63
C GLU A 182 -4.00 -24.77 -0.06
N ASP A 183 -3.97 -24.82 -1.39
CA ASP A 183 -3.64 -26.03 -2.15
C ASP A 183 -2.16 -26.44 -2.06
N ARG A 184 -1.28 -25.55 -1.58
CA ARG A 184 0.17 -25.77 -1.47
C ARG A 184 0.65 -26.05 -0.05
N GLY A 185 -0.25 -25.97 0.94
CA GLY A 185 0.02 -26.23 2.37
C GLY A 185 -0.44 -27.62 2.81
#